data_AF-A0A9J6DKL4-F1
#
_entry.id   AF-A0A9J6DKL4-F1
#
_cell.length_a   1.000
_cell.length_b   1.000
_cell.length_c   1.000
_cell.angle_alpha   90.00
_cell.angle_beta   90.00
_cell.angle_gamma   90.00
#
_symmetry.space_group_name_H-M   'P 1'
#
loop_
_entity.id
_entity.type
_entity.pdbx_description
1 polymer ?
#
loop_
_entity_poly.entity_id
_entity_poly.type
_entity_poly.pdbx_seq_one_letter_code
_entity_poly.pdbx_strand_id
1 'polypeptide(L)'
;MPRSHNRVIVRPGGGLNVKACSPHRILAALTMAAHLAPSVTEEDIICPNSMQNIFVVSTPSATNAAAYSRVTEIILTDQRHPVTAYLSPK
;
A
#
# COMPACT_ATOMS: atom_id res chain seq x y z
N MET A 1 13.17 4.89 3.09
CA MET A 1 12.21 5.67 2.28
C MET A 1 12.70 7.11 2.17
N PRO A 2 12.70 7.71 0.97
CA PRO A 2 13.10 9.11 0.78
C PRO A 2 12.25 10.08 1.61
N ARG A 3 12.85 11.19 2.08
CA ARG A 3 12.13 12.21 2.87
C ARG A 3 11.14 13.04 2.05
N SER A 4 11.39 13.18 0.74
CA SER A 4 10.53 13.93 -0.19
C SER A 4 9.24 13.19 -0.59
N HIS A 5 9.22 11.86 -0.47
CA HIS A 5 8.08 11.04 -0.89
C HIS A 5 6.87 11.25 0.04
N ASN A 6 5.69 11.15 -0.56
CA ASN A 6 4.44 11.01 0.15
C ASN A 6 4.37 9.59 0.74
N ARG A 7 3.87 9.48 1.97
CA ARG A 7 3.75 8.22 2.68
C ARG A 7 2.30 7.88 2.88
N VAL A 8 1.90 6.71 2.42
CA VAL A 8 0.57 6.14 2.67
C VAL A 8 0.74 4.97 3.61
N ILE A 9 0.08 5.03 4.76
CA ILE A 9 -0.02 3.91 5.69
C ILE A 9 -1.20 3.05 5.24
N VAL A 10 -0.94 1.76 5.06
CA VAL A 10 -1.95 0.76 4.74
C VAL A 10 -2.01 -0.24 5.88
N ARG A 11 -3.12 -0.23 6.60
CA ARG A 11 -3.40 -1.19 7.66
C ARG A 11 -4.31 -2.28 7.12
N PRO A 12 -3.81 -3.52 6.95
CA PRO A 12 -4.68 -4.62 6.60
C PRO A 12 -5.59 -5.03 7.76
N GLY A 13 -6.84 -5.34 7.45
CA GLY A 13 -7.84 -5.91 8.35
C GLY A 13 -8.05 -7.41 8.10
N GLY A 14 -9.09 -7.98 8.70
CA GLY A 14 -9.50 -9.36 8.45
C GLY A 14 -8.47 -10.43 8.86
N GLY A 15 -7.60 -10.13 9.82
CA GLY A 15 -6.59 -11.07 10.31
C GLY A 15 -5.35 -11.24 9.41
N LEU A 16 -5.22 -10.45 8.34
CA LEU A 16 -4.06 -10.53 7.45
C LEU A 16 -2.78 -10.10 8.19
N ASN A 17 -1.80 -11.01 8.23
CA ASN A 17 -0.52 -10.80 8.89
C ASN A 17 0.55 -10.32 7.91
N VAL A 18 1.05 -9.11 8.12
CA VAL A 18 2.09 -8.47 7.29
C VAL A 18 3.36 -9.32 7.21
N LYS A 19 3.74 -10.04 8.28
CA LYS A 19 4.94 -10.90 8.29
C LYS A 19 4.85 -12.07 7.31
N ALA A 20 3.64 -12.55 7.03
CA ALA A 20 3.40 -13.70 6.16
C ALA A 20 3.20 -13.29 4.69
N CYS A 21 3.18 -11.99 4.39
CA CYS A 21 2.87 -11.47 3.07
C CYS A 21 4.14 -11.08 2.31
N SER A 22 4.18 -11.39 1.01
CA SER A 22 5.22 -10.85 0.11
C SER A 22 4.95 -9.37 -0.16
N PRO A 23 5.90 -8.46 0.12
CA PRO A 23 5.72 -7.03 -0.14
C PRO A 23 5.38 -6.71 -1.61
N HIS A 24 5.99 -7.42 -2.56
CA HIS A 24 5.71 -7.24 -3.99
C HIS A 24 4.27 -7.60 -4.37
N ARG A 25 3.74 -8.69 -3.79
CA ARG A 25 2.33 -9.08 -4.04
C ARG A 25 1.35 -8.07 -3.47
N ILE A 26 1.69 -7.50 -2.32
CA ILE A 26 0.88 -6.45 -1.68
C ILE A 26 0.89 -5.17 -2.49
N LEU A 27 2.07 -4.74 -2.96
CA LEU A 27 2.17 -3.56 -3.82
C LEU A 27 1.35 -3.75 -5.10
N ALA A 28 1.49 -4.89 -5.78
CA ALA A 28 0.68 -5.19 -6.96
C ALA A 28 -0.83 -5.16 -6.67
N ALA A 29 -1.27 -5.77 -5.57
CA ALA A 29 -2.68 -5.75 -5.18
C ALA A 29 -3.18 -4.33 -4.85
N LEU A 30 -2.36 -3.50 -4.20
CA LEU A 30 -2.65 -2.10 -3.91
C LEU A 30 -2.71 -1.26 -5.19
N THR A 31 -1.78 -1.44 -6.12
CA THR A 31 -1.75 -0.76 -7.42
C THR A 31 -3.01 -1.06 -8.22
N MET A 32 -3.42 -2.35 -8.25
CA MET A 32 -4.66 -2.77 -8.89
C MET A 32 -5.89 -2.16 -8.22
N ALA A 33 -5.98 -2.21 -6.88
CA ALA A 33 -7.10 -1.65 -6.12
C ALA A 33 -7.18 -0.12 -6.20
N ALA A 34 -6.04 0.55 -6.39
CA ALA A 34 -5.96 1.99 -6.62
C ALA A 34 -6.23 2.40 -8.08
N HIS A 35 -6.49 1.44 -8.98
CA HIS A 35 -6.65 1.65 -10.42
C HIS A 35 -5.47 2.40 -11.06
N LEU A 36 -4.25 2.13 -10.60
CA LEU A 36 -3.02 2.71 -11.13
C LEU A 36 -2.39 1.78 -12.17
N ALA A 37 -1.86 2.36 -13.24
CA ALA A 37 -1.09 1.62 -14.24
C ALA A 37 0.31 1.27 -13.69
N PRO A 38 0.90 0.11 -14.03
CA PRO A 38 2.23 -0.25 -13.57
C PRO A 38 3.30 0.81 -13.89
N SER A 39 3.20 1.43 -15.07
CA SER A 39 4.16 2.46 -15.55
C SER A 39 4.19 3.72 -14.70
N VAL A 40 3.11 4.03 -13.96
CA VAL A 40 3.09 5.20 -13.07
C VAL A 40 3.53 4.87 -11.64
N THR A 41 3.79 3.58 -11.35
CA THR A 41 4.16 3.08 -10.01
C THR A 41 5.59 2.57 -9.92
N GLU A 42 6.42 2.74 -10.96
CA GLU A 42 7.79 2.21 -11.01
C GLU A 42 8.70 2.73 -9.90
N GLU A 43 8.46 3.96 -9.45
CA GLU A 43 9.19 4.61 -8.35
C GLU A 43 8.53 4.40 -6.98
N ASP A 44 7.40 3.69 -6.91
CA ASP A 44 6.70 3.43 -5.66
C ASP A 44 7.42 2.35 -4.86
N ILE A 45 7.70 2.65 -3.59
CA ILE A 45 8.39 1.74 -2.68
C ILE A 45 7.40 1.28 -1.62
N ILE A 46 7.26 -0.04 -1.44
CA ILE A 46 6.54 -0.61 -0.31
C ILE A 46 7.52 -1.04 0.78
N CYS A 47 7.23 -0.68 2.03
CA CYS A 47 7.97 -1.19 3.19
C CYS A 47 6.99 -1.78 4.22
N PRO A 48 7.11 -3.08 4.55
CA PRO A 48 6.35 -3.67 5.63
C PRO A 48 6.86 -3.18 7.00
N ASN A 49 5.95 -2.81 7.89
CA ASN A 49 6.24 -2.66 9.31
C ASN A 49 5.44 -3.72 10.08
N SER A 50 6.13 -4.83 10.34
CA SER A 50 5.55 -6.01 10.96
C SER A 50 5.27 -5.86 12.46
N MET A 51 5.91 -4.91 13.15
CA MET A 51 5.61 -4.62 14.55
C MET A 51 4.22 -3.98 14.70
N GLN A 52 3.85 -3.11 13.76
CA GLN A 52 2.57 -2.41 13.77
C GLN A 52 1.49 -3.08 12.90
N ASN A 53 1.84 -4.18 12.23
CA ASN A 53 1.04 -4.86 11.22
C ASN A 53 0.50 -3.89 10.16
N ILE A 54 1.39 -3.10 9.54
CA ILE A 54 1.06 -2.17 8.45
C ILE A 54 2.05 -2.32 7.28
N PHE A 55 1.64 -1.86 6.10
CA PHE A 55 2.54 -1.51 5.01
C PHE A 55 2.63 0.01 4.90
N VAL A 56 3.78 0.50 4.50
CA VAL A 56 3.98 1.90 4.13
C VAL A 56 4.28 1.94 2.64
N VAL A 57 3.49 2.68 1.88
CA VAL A 57 3.78 2.97 0.47
C VAL A 57 4.39 4.36 0.39
N SER A 58 5.54 4.47 -0.27
CA SER A 58 6.32 5.69 -0.42
C SER A 58 6.39 6.08 -1.89
N THR A 59 5.64 7.10 -2.28
CA THR A 59 5.52 7.57 -3.68
C THR A 59 6.12 8.97 -3.85
N PRO A 60 6.83 9.27 -4.94
CA PRO A 60 7.08 10.66 -5.31
C PRO A 60 5.80 11.35 -5.81
N SER A 61 4.83 10.61 -6.33
CA SER A 61 3.59 11.12 -6.93
C SER A 61 2.52 11.41 -5.87
N ALA A 62 2.04 12.66 -5.84
CA ALA A 62 0.90 13.04 -5.00
C ALA A 62 -0.41 12.37 -5.47
N THR A 63 -0.56 12.18 -6.79
CA THR A 63 -1.70 11.49 -7.39
C THR A 63 -1.78 10.02 -6.95
N ASN A 64 -0.65 9.30 -7.00
CA ASN A 64 -0.60 7.92 -6.56
C ASN A 64 -0.89 7.83 -5.06
N ALA A 65 -0.30 8.73 -4.27
CA ALA A 65 -0.51 8.76 -2.83
C ALA A 65 -2.00 8.99 -2.48
N ALA A 66 -2.67 9.89 -3.19
CA ALA A 66 -4.11 10.11 -3.06
C ALA A 66 -4.92 8.85 -3.47
N ALA A 67 -4.56 8.20 -4.57
CA ALA A 67 -5.22 6.97 -5.03
C ALA A 67 -5.08 5.83 -4.01
N TYR A 68 -3.87 5.54 -3.55
CA TYR A 68 -3.62 4.53 -2.52
C TYR A 68 -4.37 4.84 -1.21
N SER A 69 -4.45 6.12 -0.81
CA SER A 69 -5.17 6.52 0.42
C SER A 69 -6.68 6.26 0.38
N ARG A 70 -7.26 6.02 -0.80
CA ARG A 70 -8.68 5.71 -0.97
C ARG A 70 -8.97 4.22 -1.06
N VAL A 71 -7.95 3.37 -1.06
CA VAL A 71 -8.12 1.92 -1.11
C VAL A 71 -8.71 1.42 0.20
N THR A 72 -9.84 0.70 0.10
CA THR A 72 -10.55 0.11 1.23
C THR A 72 -10.51 -1.42 1.25
N GLU A 73 -10.07 -2.04 0.15
CA GLU A 73 -9.98 -3.50 0.02
C GLU A 73 -8.87 -3.85 -0.99
N ILE A 74 -8.20 -4.98 -0.76
CA ILE A 74 -7.27 -5.59 -1.72
C ILE A 74 -7.64 -7.06 -1.95
N ILE A 75 -7.26 -7.60 -3.10
CA ILE A 75 -7.43 -9.01 -3.42
C ILE A 75 -6.06 -9.69 -3.37
N LEU A 76 -5.93 -10.71 -2.54
CA LEU A 76 -4.74 -11.55 -2.42
C LEU A 76 -5.17 -13.01 -2.47
N THR A 77 -4.53 -13.83 -3.33
CA THR A 77 -4.86 -15.27 -3.44
C THR A 77 -6.37 -15.51 -3.57
N ASP A 78 -7.04 -14.72 -4.41
CA ASP A 78 -8.49 -14.75 -4.66
C ASP A 78 -9.39 -14.46 -3.44
N GLN A 79 -8.81 -13.99 -2.34
CA GLN A 79 -9.52 -13.54 -1.15
C GLN A 79 -9.50 -12.02 -1.05
N ARG A 80 -10.64 -11.47 -0.66
CA ARG A 80 -10.80 -10.04 -0.37
C ARG A 80 -10.38 -9.76 1.06
N HIS A 81 -9.47 -8.81 1.22
CA HIS A 81 -9.01 -8.34 2.51
C HIS A 81 -9.35 -6.87 2.67
N PRO A 82 -10.16 -6.48 3.68
CA PRO A 82 -10.40 -5.08 3.94
C PRO A 82 -9.09 -4.41 4.38
N VAL A 83 -8.89 -3.16 3.98
CA VAL A 83 -7.74 -2.36 4.40
C VAL A 83 -8.20 -0.96 4.79
N THR A 84 -7.43 -0.31 5.65
CA THR A 84 -7.57 1.12 5.94
C THR A 84 -6.31 1.81 5.47
N ALA A 85 -6.43 2.69 4.47
CA ALA A 85 -5.33 3.45 3.92
C ALA A 85 -5.48 4.95 4.26
N TYR A 86 -4.37 5.62 4.57
CA TYR A 86 -4.37 7.06 4.83
C TYR A 86 -2.98 7.67 4.63
N LEU A 87 -2.95 8.98 4.33
CA LEU A 87 -1.70 9.73 4.23
C LEU A 87 -1.10 9.95 5.61
N SER A 88 0.19 9.65 5.76
CA SER A 88 0.97 10.08 6.91
C SER A 88 1.40 11.54 6.72
N PRO A 89 1.32 12.39 7.75
CA PRO A 89 1.98 13.69 7.73
C PRO A 89 3.48 13.51 7.47
N LYS A 90 4.08 14.55 6.84
CA LYS A 90 5.53 14.61 6.56
C LYS A 90 6.33 14.85 7.84
#